data_AF-A0A3B4EQ31-F1
#
_entry.id   AF-A0A3B4EQ31-F1
#
_cell.length_a   1.000
_cell.length_b   1.000
_cell.length_c   1.000
_cell.angle_alpha   90.00
_cell.angle_beta   90.00
_cell.angle_gamma   90.00
#
_symmetry.space_group_name_H-M   'P 1'
#
loop_
_entity.id
_entity.type
_entity.pdbx_description
1 polymer ?
#
loop_
_entity_poly.entity_id
_entity_poly.type
_entity_poly.pdbx_seq_one_letter_code
_entity_poly.pdbx_strand_id
1 'polypeptide(L)'
;ILYYLLFYKWKVDYQQPHMCVVKGSSVVILCSFSYPDNHIVQEVMWGHKNIFAGPFIYHSGSNNSSSRFQYVGNKRNNCSLQIHQVEHSDEGKYAFRFITNSTNGQWTGKSGSTLKIVGDSVNLTCTDRCDVGNFSSVFTWFKNGEYLQDGRVLQLRNVSFTNSGNYTCSLKTGIETTSGVRHVDVESCRDSAGFILSVTSWPFSSLSLCFVVVKRTGTQEVT
;
A
#
# COMPACT_ATOMS: atom_id res chain seq x y z
N ILE A 1 13.12 44.92 -12.10
CA ILE A 1 12.63 45.07 -10.69
C ILE A 1 11.56 44.02 -10.32
N LEU A 2 10.96 43.28 -11.27
CA LEU A 2 9.96 42.23 -10.99
C LEU A 2 10.50 40.78 -10.91
N TYR A 3 11.82 40.59 -10.76
CA TYR A 3 12.44 39.24 -10.78
C TYR A 3 12.98 38.76 -9.42
N TYR A 4 12.75 39.50 -8.33
CA TYR A 4 13.34 39.23 -7.00
C TYR A 4 12.31 39.12 -5.86
N LEU A 5 11.10 38.61 -6.14
CA LEU A 5 10.12 38.30 -5.08
C LEU A 5 9.66 36.84 -5.14
N LEU A 6 10.57 35.90 -5.44
CA LEU A 6 10.40 34.54 -4.96
C LEU A 6 10.82 34.51 -3.49
N PHE A 7 9.92 34.93 -2.60
CA PHE A 7 10.00 34.51 -1.22
C PHE A 7 9.88 32.98 -1.22
N TYR A 8 11.00 32.27 -1.04
CA TYR A 8 11.01 30.82 -0.88
C TYR A 8 10.22 30.47 0.40
N LYS A 9 8.92 30.19 0.23
CA LYS A 9 8.01 29.83 1.31
C LYS A 9 8.31 28.41 1.79
N TRP A 10 8.15 28.20 3.09
CA TRP A 10 8.24 26.89 3.72
C TRP A 10 7.29 25.90 3.03
N LYS A 11 7.85 24.82 2.48
CA LYS A 11 7.07 23.78 1.78
C LYS A 11 7.74 22.43 1.93
N VAL A 12 6.90 21.38 1.96
CA VAL A 12 7.29 19.99 1.75
C VAL A 12 6.41 19.43 0.64
N ASP A 13 7.02 18.70 -0.28
CA ASP A 13 6.39 18.11 -1.45
C ASP A 13 6.69 16.61 -1.46
N TYR A 14 5.65 15.81 -1.68
CA TYR A 14 5.73 14.35 -1.74
C TYR A 14 5.38 13.94 -3.15
N GLN A 15 6.29 13.22 -3.83
CA GLN A 15 6.08 12.88 -5.24
C GLN A 15 4.92 11.90 -5.44
N GLN A 16 4.66 11.04 -4.47
CA GLN A 16 3.61 10.03 -4.51
C GLN A 16 2.75 10.13 -3.24
N PRO A 17 1.55 10.74 -3.32
CA PRO A 17 0.68 10.91 -2.16
C PRO A 17 0.01 9.60 -1.71
N HIS A 18 -0.14 8.65 -2.64
CA HIS A 18 -0.68 7.31 -2.39
C HIS A 18 0.29 6.30 -2.99
N MET A 19 0.66 5.29 -2.22
CA MET A 19 1.62 4.27 -2.64
C MET A 19 1.11 2.90 -2.20
N CYS A 20 1.30 1.90 -3.05
CA CYS A 20 1.04 0.52 -2.68
C CYS A 20 2.30 -0.32 -2.74
N VAL A 21 2.53 -1.03 -1.65
CA VAL A 21 3.80 -1.70 -1.38
C VAL A 21 3.52 -3.13 -0.99
N VAL A 22 4.23 -4.06 -1.64
CA VAL A 22 4.11 -5.48 -1.32
C VAL A 22 4.75 -5.76 0.04
N LYS A 23 4.05 -6.51 0.89
CA LYS A 23 4.55 -6.94 2.20
C LYS A 23 5.93 -7.61 2.09
N GLY A 24 6.84 -7.26 2.99
CA GLY A 24 8.21 -7.77 3.03
C GLY A 24 9.18 -7.11 2.04
N SER A 25 8.68 -6.31 1.09
CA SER A 25 9.51 -5.53 0.17
C SER A 25 10.07 -4.26 0.84
N SER A 26 10.82 -3.46 0.08
CA SER A 26 11.31 -2.16 0.51
C SER A 26 10.76 -1.05 -0.38
N VAL A 27 10.52 0.12 0.19
CA VAL A 27 9.97 1.29 -0.51
C VAL A 27 10.74 2.55 -0.16
N VAL A 28 10.81 3.50 -1.10
CA VAL A 28 11.35 4.84 -0.88
C VAL A 28 10.22 5.86 -1.05
N ILE A 29 9.90 6.58 0.02
CA ILE A 29 8.99 7.73 -0.02
C ILE A 29 9.79 8.94 -0.49
N LEU A 30 9.59 9.32 -1.75
CA LEU A 30 10.30 10.43 -2.37
C LEU A 30 9.70 11.76 -1.91
N CYS A 31 10.56 12.61 -1.35
CA CYS A 31 10.19 13.85 -0.68
C CYS A 31 11.19 14.95 -1.02
N SER A 32 10.68 16.15 -1.28
CA SER A 32 11.49 17.36 -1.35
C SER A 32 10.93 18.46 -0.44
N PHE A 33 11.78 19.37 0.00
CA PHE A 33 11.36 20.49 0.85
C PHE A 33 12.15 21.75 0.53
N SER A 34 11.57 22.90 0.88
CA SER A 34 12.16 24.23 0.67
C SER A 34 11.85 25.14 1.84
N TYR A 35 12.76 26.08 2.06
CA TYR A 35 12.76 27.05 3.15
C TYR A 35 13.55 28.30 2.71
N PRO A 36 13.41 29.45 3.39
CA PRO A 36 14.15 30.65 3.03
C PRO A 36 15.67 30.48 3.16
N ASP A 37 16.45 31.06 2.24
CA ASP A 37 17.91 30.83 2.12
C ASP A 37 18.73 31.26 3.36
N ASN A 38 18.17 32.10 4.24
CA ASN A 38 18.83 32.56 5.46
C ASN A 38 18.69 31.57 6.63
N HIS A 39 18.05 30.42 6.43
CA HIS A 39 17.87 29.39 7.45
C HIS A 39 18.77 28.19 7.22
N ILE A 40 19.15 27.53 8.32
CA ILE A 40 19.91 26.28 8.30
C ILE A 40 19.07 25.21 8.98
N VAL A 41 18.88 24.07 8.31
CA VAL A 41 18.20 22.90 8.87
C VAL A 41 19.06 22.29 9.97
N GLN A 42 18.52 22.27 11.19
CA GLN A 42 19.19 21.67 12.36
C GLN A 42 18.74 20.22 12.55
N GLU A 43 17.44 19.96 12.38
CA GLU A 43 16.86 18.65 12.63
C GLU A 43 15.83 18.27 11.59
N VAL A 44 15.76 16.98 11.30
CA VAL A 44 14.76 16.39 10.42
C VAL A 44 14.12 15.18 11.08
N MET A 45 12.83 15.01 10.84
CA MET A 45 12.00 14.00 11.47
C MET A 45 11.01 13.42 10.46
N TRP A 46 10.72 12.13 10.59
CA TRP A 46 9.58 11.49 9.94
C TRP A 46 8.61 11.00 11.01
N GLY A 47 7.33 11.34 10.83
CA GLY A 47 6.22 10.87 11.64
C GLY A 47 5.36 9.87 10.89
N HIS A 48 4.76 8.96 11.64
CA HIS A 48 3.77 8.00 11.17
C HIS A 48 2.58 8.03 12.15
N LYS A 49 1.35 8.10 11.63
CA LYS A 49 0.09 8.25 12.42
C LYS A 49 0.00 9.58 13.20
N ASN A 50 0.85 9.81 14.20
CA ASN A 50 0.91 11.06 14.96
C ASN A 50 2.05 11.97 14.47
N ILE A 51 1.81 12.65 13.36
CA ILE A 51 2.82 13.46 12.67
C ILE A 51 3.14 14.79 13.37
N PHE A 52 2.34 15.20 14.37
CA PHE A 52 2.48 16.50 15.03
C PHE A 52 3.17 16.46 16.41
N ALA A 53 2.89 15.41 17.19
CA ALA A 53 3.38 15.30 18.57
C ALA A 53 4.36 14.13 18.79
N GLY A 54 4.58 13.30 17.76
CA GLY A 54 5.38 12.10 17.87
C GLY A 54 4.64 10.93 18.54
N PRO A 55 5.34 9.80 18.82
CA PRO A 55 6.77 9.57 18.57
C PRO A 55 7.13 9.57 17.07
N PHE A 56 8.32 10.05 16.74
CA PHE A 56 8.84 10.04 15.37
C PHE A 56 9.50 8.68 15.06
N ILE A 57 9.26 8.15 13.86
CA ILE A 57 9.87 6.90 13.39
C ILE A 57 11.33 7.09 12.98
N TYR A 58 11.70 8.33 12.66
CA TYR A 58 13.07 8.75 12.41
C TYR A 58 13.23 10.18 12.95
N HIS A 59 14.33 10.42 13.66
CA HIS A 59 14.70 11.75 14.13
C HIS A 59 16.22 11.88 14.16
N SER A 60 16.76 12.84 13.41
CA SER A 60 18.21 13.01 13.26
C SER A 60 18.93 13.46 14.54
N GLY A 61 18.23 14.03 15.51
CA GLY A 61 18.78 14.45 16.81
C GLY A 61 18.73 13.36 17.88
N SER A 62 18.18 12.18 17.57
CA SER A 62 17.99 11.09 18.51
C SER A 62 18.79 9.85 18.10
N ASN A 63 19.26 9.07 19.07
CA ASN A 63 19.90 7.76 18.81
C ASN A 63 18.90 6.61 18.61
N ASN A 64 17.59 6.88 18.63
CA ASN A 64 16.56 5.86 18.51
C ASN A 64 16.21 5.60 17.03
N SER A 65 17.19 5.13 16.26
CA SER A 65 16.99 4.80 14.84
C SER A 65 16.72 3.31 14.67
N SER A 66 15.49 2.97 14.27
CA SER A 66 15.21 1.63 13.75
C SER A 66 15.99 1.42 12.44
N SER A 67 16.69 0.29 12.31
CA SER A 67 17.38 -0.07 11.06
C SER A 67 16.44 -0.23 9.85
N ARG A 68 15.13 -0.40 10.09
CA ARG A 68 14.11 -0.49 9.05
C ARG A 68 13.76 0.86 8.42
N PHE A 69 13.85 1.96 9.18
CA PHE A 69 13.46 3.30 8.73
C PHE A 69 14.71 4.15 8.51
N GLN A 70 15.15 4.25 7.26
CA GLN A 70 16.40 4.91 6.90
C GLN A 70 16.14 6.22 6.17
N TYR A 71 16.74 7.30 6.67
CA TYR A 71 16.73 8.57 5.96
C TYR A 71 17.78 8.56 4.85
N VAL A 72 17.33 8.73 3.61
CA VAL A 72 18.19 8.73 2.40
C VAL A 72 18.29 10.11 1.75
N GLY A 73 17.73 11.13 2.41
CA GLY A 73 17.82 12.52 1.98
C GLY A 73 19.16 13.19 2.32
N ASN A 74 19.32 14.43 1.87
CA ASN A 74 20.55 15.22 2.04
C ASN A 74 20.41 16.36 3.08
N LYS A 75 19.26 16.47 3.76
CA LYS A 75 18.90 17.53 4.72
C LYS A 75 18.98 18.97 4.16
N ARG A 76 19.08 19.16 2.84
CA ARG A 76 19.08 20.47 2.18
C ARG A 76 17.81 20.71 1.38
N ASN A 77 17.42 19.74 0.57
CA ASN A 77 16.21 19.82 -0.25
C ASN A 77 15.56 18.46 -0.48
N ASN A 78 16.29 17.36 -0.25
CA ASN A 78 15.80 16.00 -0.35
C ASN A 78 15.50 15.48 1.06
N CYS A 79 14.25 15.09 1.29
CA CYS A 79 13.75 14.56 2.57
C CYS A 79 13.38 13.07 2.51
N SER A 80 13.78 12.35 1.45
CA SER A 80 13.31 11.00 1.17
C SER A 80 13.62 9.99 2.28
N LEU A 81 12.68 9.08 2.51
CA LEU A 81 12.75 8.03 3.53
C LEU A 81 12.64 6.66 2.87
N GLN A 82 13.53 5.75 3.24
CA GLN A 82 13.48 4.35 2.84
C GLN A 82 12.96 3.50 3.99
N ILE A 83 12.02 2.59 3.69
CA ILE A 83 11.45 1.63 4.63
C ILE A 83 11.80 0.23 4.12
N HIS A 84 12.42 -0.58 4.96
CA HIS A 84 12.75 -1.98 4.69
C HIS A 84 11.74 -2.92 5.33
N GLN A 85 11.49 -4.06 4.67
CA GLN A 85 10.65 -5.15 5.17
C GLN A 85 9.30 -4.61 5.66
N VAL A 86 8.54 -4.06 4.72
CA VAL A 86 7.29 -3.38 5.03
C VAL A 86 6.22 -4.36 5.53
N GLU A 87 5.57 -4.03 6.63
CA GLU A 87 4.53 -4.84 7.25
C GLU A 87 3.19 -4.11 7.28
N HIS A 88 2.08 -4.84 7.47
CA HIS A 88 0.73 -4.22 7.59
C HIS A 88 0.62 -3.19 8.71
N SER A 89 1.42 -3.31 9.77
CA SER A 89 1.48 -2.31 10.84
C SER A 89 2.02 -0.95 10.39
N ASP A 90 2.80 -0.94 9.31
CA ASP A 90 3.38 0.24 8.67
C ASP A 90 2.35 0.94 7.74
N GLU A 91 1.15 0.38 7.56
CA GLU A 91 0.08 1.04 6.81
C GLU A 91 -0.32 2.39 7.44
N GLY A 92 -0.48 3.40 6.58
CA GLY A 92 -0.99 4.71 6.96
C GLY A 92 -0.16 5.87 6.43
N LYS A 93 -0.37 7.03 7.04
CA LYS A 93 0.19 8.30 6.58
C LYS A 93 1.56 8.58 7.19
N TYR A 94 2.48 8.98 6.33
CA TYR A 94 3.84 9.41 6.65
C TYR A 94 4.00 10.88 6.33
N ALA A 95 4.63 11.63 7.22
CA ALA A 95 4.93 13.04 6.98
C ALA A 95 6.30 13.43 7.50
N PHE A 96 6.94 14.30 6.74
CA PHE A 96 8.22 14.90 7.05
C PHE A 96 8.03 16.19 7.84
N ARG A 97 8.92 16.40 8.81
CA ARG A 97 9.07 17.63 9.58
C ARG A 97 10.54 18.03 9.61
N PHE A 98 10.80 19.32 9.52
CA PHE A 98 12.12 19.88 9.74
C PHE A 98 12.07 21.08 10.68
N ILE A 99 13.19 21.28 11.38
CA ILE A 99 13.44 22.42 12.27
C ILE A 99 14.70 23.12 11.78
N THR A 100 14.64 24.43 11.72
CA THR A 100 15.77 25.30 11.41
C THR A 100 16.18 26.11 12.62
N ASN A 101 17.27 26.85 12.48
CA ASN A 101 17.78 27.80 13.48
C ASN A 101 16.86 29.00 13.82
N SER A 102 15.70 29.17 13.18
CA SER A 102 14.77 30.26 13.51
C SER A 102 13.82 29.89 14.64
N THR A 103 13.45 30.87 15.47
CA THR A 103 12.50 30.73 16.59
C THR A 103 11.14 30.15 16.19
N ASN A 104 10.67 30.38 14.96
CA ASN A 104 9.45 29.78 14.39
C ASN A 104 9.76 28.87 13.20
N GLY A 105 11.00 28.41 13.10
CA GLY A 105 11.54 27.68 11.96
C GLY A 105 11.16 26.21 11.90
N GLN A 106 9.97 25.84 12.39
CA GLN A 106 9.46 24.48 12.39
C GLN A 106 8.38 24.34 11.32
N TRP A 107 8.52 23.34 10.45
CA TRP A 107 7.54 23.09 9.41
C TRP A 107 7.25 21.60 9.24
N THR A 108 5.98 21.25 9.07
CA THR A 108 5.50 19.87 8.88
C THR A 108 4.72 19.79 7.57
N GLY A 109 5.12 18.88 6.68
CA GLY A 109 4.43 18.66 5.42
C GLY A 109 3.11 17.95 5.61
N LYS A 110 2.01 18.69 5.76
CA LYS A 110 0.68 18.14 6.10
C LYS A 110 0.08 17.21 5.04
N SER A 111 0.46 17.35 3.77
CA SER A 111 -0.03 16.51 2.67
C SER A 111 0.34 15.04 2.90
N GLY A 112 1.60 14.75 3.21
CA GLY A 112 2.11 13.40 3.50
C GLY A 112 2.02 12.43 2.33
N SER A 113 2.59 11.24 2.52
CA SER A 113 2.38 10.07 1.66
C SER A 113 1.66 8.99 2.44
N THR A 114 0.66 8.37 1.84
CA THR A 114 -0.12 7.28 2.44
C THR A 114 0.31 5.96 1.82
N LEU A 115 0.84 5.07 2.64
CA LEU A 115 1.24 3.72 2.24
C LEU A 115 0.08 2.77 2.53
N LYS A 116 -0.23 1.92 1.55
CA LYS A 116 -1.14 0.78 1.67
C LYS A 116 -0.38 -0.50 1.35
N ILE A 117 -0.55 -1.52 2.19
CA ILE A 117 0.26 -2.74 2.10
C ILE A 117 -0.55 -3.85 1.43
N VAL A 118 0.04 -4.47 0.41
CA VAL A 118 -0.58 -5.52 -0.42
C VAL A 118 0.27 -6.79 -0.43
N GLY A 119 -0.21 -7.86 -1.06
CA GLY A 119 0.59 -9.06 -1.25
C GLY A 119 0.50 -10.10 -0.14
N ASP A 120 -0.64 -10.16 0.58
CA ASP A 120 -0.90 -11.26 1.49
C ASP A 120 -0.97 -12.61 0.76
N SER A 121 -0.82 -13.70 1.52
CA SER A 121 -1.07 -15.05 1.03
C SER A 121 -2.39 -15.56 1.57
N VAL A 122 -3.22 -16.11 0.69
CA VAL A 122 -4.54 -16.65 1.02
C VAL A 122 -4.59 -18.11 0.57
N ASN A 123 -5.10 -18.97 1.45
CA ASN A 123 -5.33 -20.38 1.15
C ASN A 123 -6.83 -20.62 0.98
N LEU A 124 -7.21 -21.15 -0.18
CA LEU A 124 -8.55 -21.68 -0.43
C LEU A 124 -8.50 -23.20 -0.27
N THR A 125 -9.40 -23.75 0.53
CA THR A 125 -9.46 -25.20 0.76
C THR A 125 -10.76 -25.74 0.18
N CYS A 126 -10.65 -26.77 -0.64
CA CYS A 126 -11.79 -27.51 -1.15
C CYS A 126 -12.14 -28.63 -0.18
N THR A 127 -13.40 -28.69 0.22
CA THR A 127 -13.91 -29.67 1.19
C THR A 127 -15.13 -30.36 0.62
N ASP A 128 -15.16 -31.70 0.67
CA ASP A 128 -16.36 -32.49 0.40
C ASP A 128 -17.09 -32.76 1.74
N ARG A 129 -18.42 -32.66 1.74
CA ARG A 129 -19.26 -32.94 2.92
C ARG A 129 -19.22 -34.42 3.32
N CYS A 130 -18.80 -35.30 2.42
CA CYS A 130 -18.69 -36.74 2.65
C CYS A 130 -17.30 -37.19 3.19
N ASP A 131 -16.36 -36.26 3.41
CA ASP A 131 -14.96 -36.55 3.77
C ASP A 131 -14.80 -36.78 5.30
N VAL A 132 -15.17 -37.97 5.77
CA VAL A 132 -14.99 -38.42 7.18
C VAL A 132 -13.59 -39.01 7.44
N GLY A 133 -12.71 -39.06 6.45
CA GLY A 133 -11.38 -39.62 6.67
C GLY A 133 -10.53 -39.67 5.41
N ASN A 134 -9.64 -38.69 5.29
CA ASN A 134 -8.31 -38.79 4.69
C ASN A 134 -8.21 -39.51 3.33
N PHE A 135 -9.21 -39.37 2.46
CA PHE A 135 -9.01 -39.66 1.06
C PHE A 135 -8.34 -38.44 0.45
N SER A 136 -7.13 -38.64 -0.08
CA SER A 136 -6.48 -37.69 -1.00
C SER A 136 -7.28 -37.64 -2.30
N SER A 137 -8.53 -37.17 -2.22
CA SER A 137 -9.34 -36.82 -3.36
C SER A 137 -8.58 -35.74 -4.10
N VAL A 138 -8.11 -36.07 -5.31
CA VAL A 138 -7.42 -35.12 -6.17
C VAL A 138 -8.47 -34.12 -6.62
N PHE A 139 -8.61 -33.02 -5.90
CA PHE A 139 -9.43 -31.89 -6.34
C PHE A 139 -8.71 -31.17 -7.47
N THR A 140 -9.47 -30.56 -8.37
CA THR A 140 -8.97 -29.69 -9.44
C THR A 140 -9.54 -28.30 -9.23
N TRP A 141 -8.70 -27.28 -9.27
CA TRP A 141 -9.12 -25.89 -9.13
C TRP A 141 -9.29 -25.22 -10.48
N PHE A 142 -10.31 -24.38 -10.57
CA PHE A 142 -10.58 -23.53 -11.71
C PHE A 142 -10.74 -22.08 -11.28
N LYS A 143 -10.31 -21.15 -12.14
CA LYS A 143 -10.58 -19.72 -12.02
C LYS A 143 -11.26 -19.26 -13.29
N ASN A 144 -12.44 -18.66 -13.16
CA ASN A 144 -13.26 -18.23 -14.29
C ASN A 144 -13.49 -19.35 -15.33
N GLY A 145 -13.52 -20.61 -14.87
CA GLY A 145 -13.67 -21.79 -15.73
C GLY A 145 -12.36 -22.35 -16.30
N GLU A 146 -11.22 -21.68 -16.12
CA GLU A 146 -9.92 -22.16 -16.61
C GLU A 146 -9.18 -22.97 -15.53
N TYR A 147 -8.51 -24.04 -15.95
CA TYR A 147 -7.69 -24.88 -15.06
C TYR A 147 -6.59 -24.06 -14.39
N LEU A 148 -6.44 -24.23 -13.07
CA LEU A 148 -5.35 -23.65 -12.29
C LEU A 148 -4.33 -24.69 -11.83
N GLN A 149 -4.77 -25.66 -11.02
CA GLN A 149 -3.91 -26.67 -10.41
C GLN A 149 -4.71 -27.81 -9.77
N ASP A 150 -4.03 -28.94 -9.55
CA ASP A 150 -4.54 -30.07 -8.76
C ASP A 150 -4.17 -29.93 -7.28
N GLY A 151 -5.05 -30.38 -6.39
CA GLY A 151 -4.81 -30.47 -4.95
C GLY A 151 -5.93 -29.88 -4.10
N ARG A 152 -5.99 -30.31 -2.84
CA ARG A 152 -7.04 -29.87 -1.89
C ARG A 152 -6.96 -28.38 -1.56
N VAL A 153 -5.76 -27.81 -1.55
CA VAL A 153 -5.51 -26.42 -1.14
C VAL A 153 -4.92 -25.64 -2.30
N LEU A 154 -5.56 -24.53 -2.64
CA LEU A 154 -5.04 -23.51 -3.54
C LEU A 154 -4.39 -22.38 -2.74
N GLN A 155 -3.06 -22.28 -2.84
CA GLN A 155 -2.30 -21.21 -2.21
C GLN A 155 -2.09 -20.05 -3.19
N LEU A 156 -2.76 -18.92 -2.93
CA LEU A 156 -2.52 -17.67 -3.63
C LEU A 156 -1.46 -16.89 -2.85
N ARG A 157 -0.30 -16.66 -3.46
CA ARG A 157 0.80 -15.88 -2.86
C ARG A 157 0.87 -14.50 -3.48
N ASN A 158 1.30 -13.50 -2.71
CA ASN A 158 1.44 -12.12 -3.17
C ASN A 158 0.17 -11.63 -3.88
N VAL A 159 -0.97 -11.79 -3.20
CA VAL A 159 -2.30 -11.52 -3.76
C VAL A 159 -2.40 -10.06 -4.23
N SER A 160 -2.81 -9.91 -5.49
CA SER A 160 -2.99 -8.63 -6.19
C SER A 160 -4.33 -8.59 -6.92
N PHE A 161 -4.71 -7.46 -7.50
CA PHE A 161 -5.98 -7.31 -8.24
C PHE A 161 -6.15 -8.35 -9.37
N THR A 162 -5.06 -8.89 -9.90
CA THR A 162 -5.11 -9.94 -10.94
C THR A 162 -5.66 -11.27 -10.40
N ASN A 163 -5.61 -11.48 -9.08
CA ASN A 163 -6.18 -12.64 -8.41
C ASN A 163 -7.69 -12.54 -8.22
N SER A 164 -8.33 -11.40 -8.53
CA SER A 164 -9.79 -11.30 -8.50
C SER A 164 -10.44 -12.25 -9.51
N GLY A 165 -11.57 -12.85 -9.13
CA GLY A 165 -12.32 -13.75 -10.01
C GLY A 165 -13.16 -14.78 -9.26
N ASN A 166 -13.74 -15.68 -10.04
CA ASN A 166 -14.60 -16.76 -9.57
C ASN A 166 -13.79 -18.05 -9.47
N TYR A 167 -13.66 -18.58 -8.26
CA TYR A 167 -12.95 -19.82 -7.99
C TYR A 167 -13.92 -20.96 -7.75
N THR A 168 -13.67 -22.09 -8.38
CA THR A 168 -14.40 -23.35 -8.19
C THR A 168 -13.40 -24.49 -8.04
N CYS A 169 -13.82 -25.55 -7.36
CA CYS A 169 -13.06 -26.79 -7.31
C CYS A 169 -13.96 -27.98 -7.68
N SER A 170 -13.38 -29.00 -8.31
CA SER A 170 -14.10 -30.21 -8.70
C SER A 170 -13.36 -31.46 -8.28
N LEU A 171 -14.09 -32.51 -7.92
CA LEU A 171 -13.51 -33.83 -7.66
C LEU A 171 -13.07 -34.49 -8.98
N LYS A 172 -11.89 -35.11 -8.99
CA LYS A 172 -11.36 -35.85 -10.14
C LYS A 172 -11.85 -37.29 -10.22
N THR A 173 -12.63 -37.77 -9.25
CA THR A 173 -13.31 -39.07 -9.34
C THR A 173 -14.36 -39.00 -10.46
N GLY A 174 -14.63 -40.12 -11.15
CA GLY A 174 -15.36 -40.16 -12.44
C GLY A 174 -16.81 -39.63 -12.48
N ILE A 175 -17.27 -38.95 -11.43
CA ILE A 175 -18.47 -38.11 -11.41
C ILE A 175 -18.00 -36.68 -11.23
N GLU A 176 -18.15 -35.83 -12.26
CA GLU A 176 -17.76 -34.41 -12.20
C GLU A 176 -18.67 -33.63 -11.23
N THR A 177 -18.37 -33.67 -9.94
CA THR A 177 -18.99 -32.78 -8.96
C THR A 177 -18.16 -31.51 -8.83
N THR A 178 -18.78 -30.37 -9.14
CA THR A 178 -18.15 -29.04 -9.03
C THR A 178 -18.75 -28.30 -7.83
N SER A 179 -17.90 -27.63 -7.06
CA SER A 179 -18.28 -26.85 -5.87
C SER A 179 -19.14 -25.62 -6.23
N GLY A 180 -19.70 -24.98 -5.21
CA GLY A 180 -20.22 -23.63 -5.37
C GLY A 180 -19.13 -22.64 -5.81
N VAL A 181 -19.53 -21.59 -6.55
CA VAL A 181 -18.62 -20.51 -6.96
C VAL A 181 -18.25 -19.66 -5.74
N ARG A 182 -16.95 -19.40 -5.56
CA ARG A 182 -16.44 -18.43 -4.59
C ARG A 182 -15.85 -17.24 -5.31
N HIS A 183 -16.48 -16.08 -5.09
CA HIS A 183 -16.00 -14.82 -5.63
C HIS A 183 -14.90 -14.26 -4.70
N VAL A 184 -13.68 -14.16 -5.23
CA VAL A 184 -12.59 -13.49 -4.55
C VAL A 184 -12.43 -12.13 -5.21
N ASP A 185 -12.63 -11.06 -4.44
CA ASP A 185 -12.39 -9.69 -4.88
C ASP A 185 -11.17 -9.14 -4.14
N VAL A 186 -10.15 -8.77 -4.91
CA VAL A 186 -8.90 -8.18 -4.42
C VAL A 186 -8.85 -6.74 -4.87
N GLU A 187 -8.80 -5.84 -3.90
CA GLU A 187 -8.77 -4.41 -4.16
C GLU A 187 -7.50 -4.01 -4.93
N SER A 188 -7.69 -3.30 -6.04
CA SER A 188 -6.60 -2.66 -6.76
C SER A 188 -6.24 -1.33 -6.10
N CYS A 189 -4.97 -1.16 -5.78
CA CYS A 189 -4.40 0.17 -5.62
C CYS A 189 -4.30 0.84 -6.98
N ARG A 190 -5.32 1.57 -7.39
CA ARG A 190 -5.21 2.38 -8.61
C ARG A 190 -4.54 3.70 -8.22
N ASP A 191 -3.30 3.86 -8.67
CA ASP A 191 -2.59 5.13 -8.60
C ASP A 191 -3.51 6.23 -9.13
N SER A 192 -3.74 7.25 -8.31
CA SER A 192 -4.29 8.52 -8.80
C SER A 192 -3.20 9.30 -9.54
N ALA A 193 -2.51 8.66 -10.48
CA ALA A 193 -1.74 9.33 -11.50
C ALA A 193 -2.69 9.56 -12.67
N GLY A 194 -3.35 10.72 -12.67
CA GLY A 194 -4.25 11.13 -13.74
C GLY A 194 -3.56 11.08 -15.09
N PHE A 195 -3.83 10.06 -15.88
CA PHE A 195 -3.67 10.11 -17.33
C PHE A 195 -4.75 11.05 -17.87
N ILE A 196 -4.37 12.31 -18.14
CA ILE A 196 -5.15 13.15 -19.04
C ILE A 196 -4.85 12.65 -20.45
N LEU A 197 -5.68 11.73 -20.96
CA LEU A 197 -5.91 11.65 -22.39
C LEU A 197 -7.02 12.64 -22.68
N SER A 198 -6.64 13.80 -23.22
CA SER A 198 -7.55 14.79 -23.75
C SER A 198 -8.42 14.16 -24.85
N VAL A 199 -9.72 13.99 -24.59
CA VAL A 199 -10.73 13.98 -25.65
C VAL A 199 -11.95 14.76 -25.16
N THR A 200 -12.24 15.79 -25.94
CA THR A 200 -13.37 16.72 -25.98
C THR A 200 -14.68 16.29 -25.29
N SER A 201 -15.17 17.17 -24.41
CA SER A 201 -16.57 17.50 -24.08
C SER A 201 -17.67 16.47 -24.35
N TRP A 202 -18.34 16.00 -23.29
CA TRP A 202 -19.78 16.22 -23.01
C TRP A 202 -20.14 15.75 -21.58
N PRO A 203 -21.23 16.27 -20.97
CA PRO A 203 -21.39 16.32 -19.53
C PRO A 203 -22.39 15.27 -19.06
N PHE A 204 -21.99 14.18 -18.41
CA PHE A 204 -22.92 13.42 -17.58
C PHE A 204 -22.24 12.77 -16.36
N SER A 205 -22.81 13.17 -15.21
CA SER A 205 -22.94 12.43 -13.96
C SER A 205 -21.69 11.82 -13.33
N SER A 206 -21.14 12.58 -12.37
CA SER A 206 -20.80 12.12 -11.02
C SER A 206 -21.15 10.63 -10.75
N LEU A 207 -20.17 9.74 -10.84
CA LEU A 207 -20.19 8.54 -10.01
C LEU A 207 -19.30 8.78 -8.79
N SER A 208 -20.00 8.95 -7.67
CA SER A 208 -19.49 8.91 -6.31
C SER A 208 -18.63 7.65 -6.10
N LEU A 209 -17.51 7.83 -5.37
CA LEU A 209 -16.61 6.78 -4.94
C LEU A 209 -17.38 5.61 -4.31
N CYS A 210 -17.25 4.41 -4.89
CA CYS A 210 -17.61 3.18 -4.18
C CYS A 210 -16.60 2.95 -3.05
N PHE A 211 -17.08 3.06 -1.82
CA PHE A 211 -16.47 2.35 -0.70
C PHE A 211 -16.74 0.85 -0.89
N VAL A 212 -15.69 0.03 -0.92
CA VAL A 212 -15.86 -1.42 -0.78
C VAL A 212 -14.86 -1.91 0.27
N VAL A 213 -15.42 -2.46 1.33
CA VAL A 213 -14.73 -3.02 2.49
C VAL A 213 -14.24 -4.42 2.13
N VAL A 214 -12.93 -4.66 2.20
CA VAL A 214 -12.42 -6.04 2.21
C VAL A 214 -12.46 -6.56 3.64
N LYS A 215 -13.42 -7.46 3.91
CA LYS A 215 -13.43 -8.24 5.14
C LYS A 215 -12.22 -9.16 5.13
N ARG A 216 -11.42 -9.06 6.19
CA ARG A 216 -10.50 -10.11 6.64
C ARG A 216 -11.23 -11.45 6.56
N THR A 217 -10.72 -12.36 5.75
CA THR A 217 -11.11 -13.76 5.84
C THR A 217 -9.82 -14.55 5.92
N GLY A 218 -9.57 -15.13 7.11
CA GLY A 218 -8.72 -16.30 7.20
C GLY A 218 -9.25 -17.42 6.30
N THR A 219 -8.58 -18.58 6.37
CA THR A 219 -8.95 -19.83 5.68
C THR A 219 -10.40 -19.87 5.24
N GLN A 220 -10.64 -19.71 3.93
CA GLN A 220 -11.98 -19.77 3.37
C GLN A 220 -12.26 -21.19 2.87
N GLU A 221 -13.40 -21.71 3.29
CA GLU A 221 -13.88 -23.02 2.87
C GLU A 221 -14.72 -22.92 1.59
N VAL A 222 -14.33 -23.71 0.60
CA VAL A 222 -15.06 -23.88 -0.65
C VAL A 222 -15.72 -25.25 -0.59
N THR A 223 -17.05 -25.23 -0.50
CA THR A 223 -17.92 -26.41 -0.42
C THR A 223 -18.84 -26.42 -1.63
#